data_AF-A0A0M3J5N9-F1
#
_entry.id   AF-A0A0M3J5N9-F1
#
_cell.length_a   1.000
_cell.length_b   1.000
_cell.length_c   1.000
_cell.angle_alpha   90.00
_cell.angle_beta   90.00
_cell.angle_gamma   90.00
#
_symmetry.space_group_name_H-M   'P 1'
#
loop_
_entity.id
_entity.type
_entity.pdbx_description
1 polymer ?
#
loop_
_entity_poly.entity_id
_entity_poly.type
_entity_poly.pdbx_seq_one_letter_code
_entity_poly.pdbx_strand_id
1 'polypeptide(L)'
;MREAVLLSSLSMNTAIDILSAFLSTGSSIQMDPEFPKKPRNAFTIFLKNTCMDSKGMDIKMAMTNCSSQWKSELFSTERERSEKQYLEQQKEYLRQLNAYKEKHPNLNKEHLEFINKLMLNTRKWVSKAEGTELKSPKKPKAPPAKVSKGVATKPTKTPFELFCMSKSDKYAELDEEKRERKLRKKFDKLTAAEKEIYENLAAAL
;
A
#
# COMPACT_ATOMS: atom_id res chain seq x y z
N MET A 1 -4.64 10.86 30.43
CA MET A 1 -3.28 10.49 30.90
C MET A 1 -3.23 9.08 31.51
N ARG A 2 -3.67 8.03 30.79
CA ARG A 2 -3.70 6.64 31.31
C ARG A 2 -2.98 5.60 30.44
N GLU A 3 -2.24 6.03 29.43
CA GLU A 3 -1.48 5.10 28.57
C GLU A 3 0.03 5.05 28.89
N ALA A 4 0.53 5.94 29.75
CA ALA A 4 1.97 6.08 30.02
C ALA A 4 2.52 5.17 31.13
N VAL A 5 1.69 4.33 31.78
CA VAL A 5 2.10 3.61 33.02
C VAL A 5 2.37 2.11 32.81
N LEU A 6 2.06 1.53 31.65
CA LEU A 6 2.23 0.08 31.42
C LEU A 6 3.61 -0.36 30.92
N LEU A 7 4.59 0.54 30.80
CA LEU A 7 5.97 0.18 30.42
C LEU A 7 6.88 -0.13 31.62
N SER A 8 6.38 -0.05 32.85
CA SER A 8 7.20 -0.03 34.07
C SER A 8 7.65 -1.39 34.64
N SER A 9 7.52 -2.52 33.93
CA SER A 9 8.01 -3.81 34.45
C SER A 9 8.54 -4.79 33.40
N LEU A 10 9.05 -4.30 32.27
CA LEU A 10 9.78 -5.15 31.33
C LEU A 10 11.18 -5.43 31.87
N SER A 11 11.54 -6.72 31.96
CA SER A 11 12.93 -7.08 32.26
C SER A 11 13.85 -6.55 31.14
N MET A 12 15.07 -6.13 31.50
CA MET A 12 16.03 -5.60 30.53
C MET A 12 16.28 -6.58 29.37
N ASN A 13 16.35 -7.88 29.67
CA ASN A 13 16.51 -8.92 28.66
C ASN A 13 15.33 -8.97 27.70
N THR A 14 14.09 -8.91 28.22
CA THR A 14 12.88 -8.86 27.38
C THR A 14 12.85 -7.59 26.51
N ALA A 15 13.30 -6.46 27.04
CA ALA A 15 13.39 -5.22 26.27
C ALA A 15 14.42 -5.34 25.13
N ILE A 16 15.58 -5.95 25.38
CA ILE A 16 16.62 -6.23 24.38
C ILE A 16 16.07 -7.16 23.29
N ASP A 17 15.35 -8.21 23.66
CA ASP A 17 14.76 -9.15 22.70
C ASP A 17 13.74 -8.46 21.79
N ILE A 18 12.84 -7.64 22.35
CA ILE A 18 11.85 -6.87 21.58
C ILE A 18 12.55 -5.89 20.62
N LEU A 19 13.57 -5.18 21.09
CA LEU A 19 14.31 -4.23 20.27
C LEU A 19 15.09 -4.95 19.15
N SER A 20 15.73 -6.08 19.45
CA SER A 20 16.45 -6.86 18.43
C SER A 20 15.50 -7.42 17.37
N ALA A 21 14.31 -7.91 17.77
CA ALA A 21 13.28 -8.38 16.85
C ALA A 21 12.75 -7.23 15.98
N PHE A 22 12.53 -6.04 16.57
CA PHE A 22 12.14 -4.85 15.82
C PHE A 22 13.22 -4.41 14.83
N LEU A 23 14.47 -4.28 15.26
CA LEU A 23 15.59 -3.88 14.40
C LEU A 23 15.88 -4.90 13.29
N SER A 24 15.54 -6.16 13.52
CA SER A 24 15.60 -7.21 12.49
C SER A 24 14.51 -7.04 11.42
N THR A 25 13.45 -6.29 11.69
CA THR A 25 12.37 -6.05 10.73
C THR A 25 12.81 -5.05 9.67
N GLY A 26 12.51 -5.34 8.40
CA GLY A 26 12.88 -4.50 7.25
C GLY A 26 12.47 -3.02 7.34
N SER A 27 11.33 -2.72 7.99
CA SER A 27 10.82 -1.35 8.15
C SER A 27 11.53 -0.53 9.22
N SER A 28 12.30 -1.16 10.12
CA SER A 28 13.02 -0.45 11.18
C SER A 28 14.04 0.54 10.64
N ILE A 29 14.53 0.31 9.42
CA ILE A 29 15.45 1.21 8.70
C ILE A 29 14.89 2.63 8.53
N GLN A 30 13.56 2.81 8.57
CA GLN A 30 12.92 4.12 8.49
C GLN A 30 13.14 4.97 9.74
N MET A 31 13.62 4.36 10.84
CA MET A 31 14.00 5.07 12.06
C MET A 31 15.40 5.68 11.97
N ASP A 32 16.22 5.27 11.01
CA ASP A 32 17.52 5.90 10.77
C ASP A 32 17.31 7.35 10.29
N PRO A 33 17.88 8.36 10.97
CA PRO A 33 17.82 9.75 10.55
C PRO A 33 18.36 10.02 9.13
N GLU A 34 19.30 9.20 8.67
CA GLU A 34 19.86 9.29 7.32
C GLU A 34 18.99 8.63 6.26
N PHE A 35 17.96 7.85 6.65
CA PHE A 35 17.11 7.16 5.71
C PHE A 35 16.32 8.17 4.85
N PRO A 36 16.36 8.04 3.51
CA PRO A 36 15.66 8.96 2.62
C PRO A 36 14.16 9.02 2.92
N LYS A 37 13.61 10.23 3.00
CA LYS A 37 12.17 10.43 3.25
C LYS A 37 11.41 10.39 1.93
N LYS A 38 10.23 9.77 1.96
CA LYS A 38 9.34 9.71 0.81
C LYS A 38 8.95 11.14 0.35
N PRO A 39 9.01 11.44 -0.96
CA PRO A 39 8.65 12.75 -1.46
C PRO A 39 7.15 13.04 -1.30
N ARG A 40 6.81 14.33 -1.21
CA ARG A 40 5.43 14.80 -1.05
C ARG A 40 4.68 14.63 -2.37
N ASN A 41 3.39 14.33 -2.30
CA ASN A 41 2.55 14.16 -3.49
C ASN A 41 2.45 15.46 -4.32
N ALA A 42 2.20 15.35 -5.63
CA ALA A 42 2.02 16.47 -6.55
C ALA A 42 0.98 17.49 -6.06
N PHE A 43 -0.14 17.02 -5.50
CA PHE A 43 -1.15 17.91 -4.90
C PHE A 43 -0.62 18.67 -3.67
N THR A 44 0.21 18.05 -2.84
CA THR A 44 0.83 18.73 -1.69
C THR A 44 1.86 19.78 -2.14
N ILE A 45 2.56 19.53 -3.25
CA ILE A 45 3.45 20.50 -3.89
C ILE A 45 2.63 21.68 -4.44
N PHE A 46 1.53 21.39 -5.13
CA PHE A 46 0.59 22.39 -5.63
C PHE A 46 -0.01 23.25 -4.52
N LEU A 47 -0.45 22.63 -3.42
CA LEU A 47 -0.94 23.36 -2.24
C LEU A 47 0.12 24.33 -1.70
N LYS A 48 1.38 23.89 -1.60
CA LYS A 48 2.47 24.74 -1.14
C LYS A 48 2.72 25.93 -2.09
N ASN A 49 2.68 25.69 -3.39
CA ASN A 49 3.06 26.69 -4.39
C ASN A 49 1.94 27.68 -4.74
N THR A 50 0.67 27.29 -4.56
CA THR A 50 -0.48 28.05 -5.07
C THR A 50 -1.46 28.45 -3.96
N CYS A 51 -1.57 27.66 -2.89
CA CYS A 51 -2.66 27.76 -1.91
C CYS A 51 -2.25 28.36 -0.56
N MET A 52 -1.02 28.07 -0.13
CA MET A 52 -0.56 28.30 1.24
C MET A 52 0.16 29.63 1.46
N ASP A 53 0.11 30.55 0.49
CA ASP A 53 0.68 31.90 0.61
C ASP A 53 -0.18 32.85 1.48
N SER A 54 -1.41 32.45 1.84
CA SER A 54 -2.30 33.26 2.67
C SER A 54 -2.10 32.99 4.16
N LYS A 55 -1.18 33.74 4.78
CA LYS A 55 -1.12 33.85 6.25
C LYS A 55 -2.48 34.34 6.77
N GLY A 56 -3.24 33.46 7.42
CA GLY A 56 -4.51 33.81 8.07
C GLY A 56 -5.78 33.24 7.44
N MET A 57 -5.71 32.44 6.37
CA MET A 57 -6.89 31.76 5.81
C MET A 57 -7.23 30.50 6.61
N ASP A 58 -8.54 30.24 6.82
CA ASP A 58 -9.02 28.98 7.39
C ASP A 58 -8.53 27.81 6.51
N ILE A 59 -7.74 26.92 7.13
CA ILE A 59 -7.12 25.76 6.49
C ILE A 59 -8.16 24.90 5.77
N LYS A 60 -9.38 24.77 6.30
CA LYS A 60 -10.45 24.00 5.64
C LYS A 60 -10.91 24.66 4.34
N MET A 61 -11.09 25.98 4.35
CA MET A 61 -11.55 26.72 3.18
C MET A 61 -10.46 26.77 2.10
N ALA A 62 -9.19 26.94 2.50
CA ALA A 62 -8.05 26.85 1.61
C ALA A 62 -7.95 25.46 0.93
N MET A 63 -8.08 24.38 1.70
CA MET A 63 -8.03 23.02 1.15
C MET A 63 -9.15 22.74 0.15
N THR A 64 -10.38 23.19 0.42
CA THR A 64 -11.51 23.05 -0.51
C THR A 64 -11.29 23.85 -1.78
N ASN A 65 -10.87 25.12 -1.64
CA ASN A 65 -10.60 25.99 -2.78
C ASN A 65 -9.50 25.41 -3.68
N CYS A 66 -8.41 24.93 -3.10
CA CYS A 66 -7.28 24.42 -3.86
C CYS A 66 -7.53 23.02 -4.44
N SER A 67 -8.43 22.24 -3.82
CA SER A 67 -8.96 21.03 -4.44
C SER A 67 -9.80 21.33 -5.69
N SER A 68 -10.52 22.45 -5.69
CA SER A 68 -11.27 22.95 -6.85
C SER A 68 -10.32 23.45 -7.93
N GLN A 69 -9.30 24.22 -7.55
CA GLN A 69 -8.26 24.73 -8.46
C GLN A 69 -7.48 23.59 -9.13
N TRP A 70 -7.13 22.53 -8.40
CA TRP A 70 -6.46 21.34 -8.98
C TRP A 70 -7.25 20.67 -10.12
N LYS A 71 -8.59 20.75 -10.06
CA LYS A 71 -9.49 20.21 -11.08
C LYS A 71 -9.84 21.21 -12.19
N SER A 72 -9.48 22.49 -12.01
CA SER A 72 -9.76 23.55 -12.95
C SER A 72 -8.72 23.57 -14.08
N GLU A 73 -9.18 23.80 -15.30
CA GLU A 73 -8.31 23.93 -16.47
C GLU A 73 -7.42 25.18 -16.39
N LEU A 74 -7.86 26.21 -15.65
CA LEU A 74 -7.12 27.46 -15.47
C LEU A 74 -5.79 27.26 -14.74
N PHE A 75 -5.69 26.22 -13.90
CA PHE A 75 -4.48 25.88 -13.14
C PHE A 75 -3.80 24.61 -13.69
N SER A 76 -4.12 24.22 -14.94
CA SER A 76 -3.56 23.05 -15.59
C SER A 76 -2.03 23.16 -15.70
N THR A 77 -1.51 24.35 -16.00
CA THR A 77 -0.05 24.61 -16.08
C THR A 77 0.64 24.47 -14.72
N GLU A 78 0.06 25.00 -13.64
CA GLU A 78 0.59 24.87 -12.28
C GLU A 78 0.49 23.42 -11.77
N ARG A 79 -0.56 22.70 -12.18
CA ARG A 79 -0.73 21.27 -11.93
C ARG A 79 0.39 20.48 -12.61
N GLU A 80 0.59 20.66 -13.91
CA GLU A 80 1.65 20.00 -14.67
C GLU A 80 3.03 20.31 -14.10
N ARG A 81 3.28 21.57 -13.70
CA ARG A 81 4.52 21.96 -13.02
C ARG A 81 4.72 21.20 -11.71
N SER A 82 3.66 21.04 -10.92
CA SER A 82 3.70 20.31 -9.65
C SER A 82 3.88 18.80 -9.85
N GLU A 83 3.27 18.24 -10.89
CA GLU A 83 3.44 16.84 -11.30
C GLU A 83 4.88 16.57 -11.79
N LYS A 84 5.45 17.46 -12.59
CA LYS A 84 6.85 17.38 -13.02
C LYS A 84 7.82 17.46 -11.84
N GLN A 85 7.58 18.39 -10.90
CA GLN A 85 8.37 18.48 -9.66
C GLN A 85 8.26 17.20 -8.82
N TYR A 86 7.05 16.63 -8.70
CA TYR A 86 6.85 15.36 -8.00
C TYR A 86 7.64 14.22 -8.67
N LEU A 87 7.63 14.17 -10.00
CA LEU A 87 8.38 13.16 -10.76
C LEU A 87 9.90 13.29 -10.55
N GLU A 88 10.45 14.51 -10.60
CA GLU A 88 11.86 14.76 -10.28
C GLU A 88 12.21 14.35 -8.86
N GLN A 89 11.38 14.70 -7.87
CA GLN A 89 11.58 14.28 -6.48
C GLN A 89 11.54 12.75 -6.31
N GLN A 90 10.72 12.05 -7.08
CA GLN A 90 10.68 10.58 -7.07
C GLN A 90 11.93 9.95 -7.68
N LYS A 91 12.49 10.54 -8.75
CA LYS A 91 13.77 10.11 -9.32
C LYS A 91 14.92 10.35 -8.36
N GLU A 92 14.93 11.51 -7.71
CA GLU A 92 15.93 11.85 -6.70
C GLU A 92 15.82 10.90 -5.49
N TYR A 93 14.60 10.58 -5.04
CA TYR A 93 14.38 9.59 -4.00
C TYR A 93 14.93 8.20 -4.37
N LEU A 94 14.79 7.77 -5.63
CA LEU A 94 15.43 6.54 -6.11
C LEU A 94 16.96 6.59 -6.03
N ARG A 95 17.55 7.73 -6.40
CA ARG A 95 19.00 7.94 -6.30
C ARG A 95 19.45 7.88 -4.84
N GLN A 96 18.72 8.52 -3.93
CA GLN A 96 19.00 8.53 -2.50
C GLN A 96 18.87 7.13 -1.88
N LEU A 97 17.87 6.34 -2.28
CA LEU A 97 17.73 4.95 -1.82
C LEU A 97 18.91 4.07 -2.26
N ASN A 98 19.41 4.26 -3.48
CA ASN A 98 20.62 3.58 -3.95
C ASN A 98 21.86 4.00 -3.15
N ALA A 99 22.07 5.32 -3.01
CA ALA A 99 23.21 5.85 -2.26
C ALA A 99 23.19 5.39 -0.80
N TYR A 100 22.02 5.32 -0.18
CA TYR A 100 21.85 4.81 1.18
C TYR A 100 22.27 3.33 1.27
N LYS A 101 21.86 2.50 0.30
CA LYS A 101 22.25 1.08 0.23
C LYS A 101 23.76 0.90 0.07
N GLU A 102 24.42 1.77 -0.69
CA GLU A 102 25.87 1.74 -0.88
C GLU A 102 26.63 2.22 0.38
N LYS A 103 26.11 3.25 1.05
CA LYS A 103 26.69 3.81 2.27
C LYS A 103 26.58 2.87 3.47
N HIS A 104 25.55 2.02 3.51
CA HIS A 104 25.27 1.10 4.61
C HIS A 104 25.45 -0.37 4.18
N PRO A 105 26.68 -0.91 4.14
CA PRO A 105 26.92 -2.30 3.75
C PRO A 105 26.44 -3.32 4.80
N ASN A 106 26.19 -2.89 6.04
CA ASN A 106 25.78 -3.75 7.17
C ASN A 106 24.25 -3.99 7.25
N LEU A 107 23.52 -3.67 6.19
CA LEU A 107 22.06 -3.87 6.17
C LEU A 107 21.73 -5.37 6.15
N ASN A 108 20.76 -5.77 6.98
CA ASN A 108 20.29 -7.14 6.98
C ASN A 108 19.49 -7.45 5.70
N LYS A 109 19.20 -8.73 5.48
CA LYS A 109 18.49 -9.18 4.27
C LYS A 109 17.11 -8.54 4.18
N GLU A 110 16.41 -8.41 5.29
CA GLU A 110 15.06 -7.86 5.42
C GLU A 110 15.02 -6.36 5.07
N HIS A 111 16.04 -5.61 5.48
CA HIS A 111 16.26 -4.20 5.15
C HIS A 111 16.51 -4.03 3.65
N LEU A 112 17.38 -4.86 3.08
CA LEU A 112 17.65 -4.84 1.63
C LEU A 112 16.41 -5.16 0.82
N GLU A 113 15.63 -6.18 1.22
CA GLU A 113 14.36 -6.52 0.59
C GLU A 113 13.35 -5.36 0.68
N PHE A 114 13.27 -4.71 1.83
CA PHE A 114 12.41 -3.54 2.03
C PHE A 114 12.81 -2.37 1.12
N ILE A 115 14.10 -2.01 1.06
CA ILE A 115 14.61 -0.96 0.16
C ILE A 115 14.34 -1.32 -1.29
N ASN A 116 14.66 -2.55 -1.71
CA ASN A 116 14.43 -3.01 -3.09
C ASN A 116 12.93 -2.93 -3.45
N LYS A 117 12.03 -3.27 -2.51
CA LYS A 117 10.57 -3.14 -2.70
C LYS A 117 10.15 -1.68 -2.84
N LEU A 118 10.69 -0.78 -2.03
CA LEU A 118 10.45 0.66 -2.16
C LEU A 118 10.92 1.18 -3.52
N MET A 119 12.14 0.84 -3.92
CA MET A 119 12.70 1.23 -5.21
C MET A 119 11.86 0.71 -6.38
N LEU A 120 11.43 -0.56 -6.34
CA LEU A 120 10.59 -1.14 -7.38
C LEU A 120 9.25 -0.39 -7.51
N ASN A 121 8.61 -0.07 -6.38
CA ASN A 121 7.36 0.67 -6.37
C ASN A 121 7.54 2.08 -6.91
N THR A 122 8.58 2.80 -6.47
CA THR A 122 8.86 4.15 -6.97
C THR A 122 9.18 4.12 -8.46
N ARG A 123 10.00 3.17 -8.94
CA ARG A 123 10.33 3.03 -10.36
C ARG A 123 9.09 2.78 -11.23
N LYS A 124 8.15 1.96 -10.77
CA LYS A 124 6.87 1.72 -11.48
C LYS A 124 6.04 2.99 -11.63
N TRP A 125 6.03 3.83 -10.60
CA TRP A 125 5.32 5.11 -10.66
C TRP A 125 6.00 6.10 -11.61
N VAL A 126 7.33 6.20 -11.54
CA VAL A 126 8.13 7.05 -12.43
C VAL A 126 7.93 6.61 -13.89
N SER A 127 8.05 5.31 -14.19
CA SER A 127 7.89 4.79 -15.55
C SER A 127 6.49 4.99 -16.10
N LYS A 128 5.46 4.84 -15.26
CA LYS A 128 4.06 5.13 -15.62
C LYS A 128 3.85 6.61 -15.95
N ALA A 129 4.46 7.52 -15.17
CA ALA A 129 4.36 8.95 -15.38
C ALA A 129 5.12 9.43 -16.63
N GLU A 130 6.23 8.78 -16.98
CA GLU A 130 7.03 9.09 -18.17
C GLU A 130 6.50 8.45 -19.47
N GLY A 131 5.40 7.69 -19.40
CA GLY A 131 4.85 6.96 -20.56
C GLY A 131 5.76 5.83 -21.07
N THR A 132 6.84 5.50 -20.35
CA THR A 132 7.73 4.39 -20.65
C THR A 132 7.26 3.15 -19.90
N GLU A 133 6.35 2.40 -20.49
CA GLU A 133 5.86 1.12 -19.94
C GLU A 133 7.02 0.10 -19.81
N LEU A 134 7.75 0.12 -18.70
CA LEU A 134 8.59 -0.98 -18.28
C LEU A 134 7.68 -2.15 -17.93
N LYS A 135 7.50 -3.05 -18.91
CA LYS A 135 6.89 -4.38 -18.70
C LYS A 135 7.65 -5.07 -17.56
N SER A 136 7.09 -5.02 -16.36
CA SER A 136 7.49 -5.94 -15.28
C SER A 136 7.38 -7.36 -15.84
N PRO A 137 8.30 -8.29 -15.50
CA PRO A 137 8.17 -9.69 -15.90
C PRO A 137 6.82 -10.19 -15.38
N LYS A 138 5.86 -10.34 -16.30
CA LYS A 138 4.59 -10.99 -16.03
C LYS A 138 4.95 -12.43 -15.73
N LYS A 139 4.75 -12.87 -14.48
CA LYS A 139 4.40 -14.28 -14.26
C LYS A 139 3.27 -14.61 -15.24
N PRO A 140 3.32 -15.74 -15.97
CA PRO A 140 2.37 -16.05 -17.03
C PRO A 140 0.95 -15.95 -16.48
N LYS A 141 0.19 -15.02 -17.06
CA LYS A 141 -1.23 -14.84 -16.77
C LYS A 141 -1.97 -15.98 -17.46
N ALA A 142 -2.70 -16.76 -16.67
CA ALA A 142 -3.79 -17.60 -17.16
C ALA A 142 -4.79 -16.74 -17.99
N PRO A 143 -5.50 -17.34 -18.96
CA PRO A 143 -6.27 -16.60 -19.96
C PRO A 143 -7.42 -15.76 -19.35
N PRO A 144 -7.82 -14.66 -20.03
CA PRO A 144 -8.70 -13.65 -19.46
C PRO A 144 -10.17 -14.08 -19.51
N ALA A 145 -10.84 -14.11 -18.35
CA ALA A 145 -12.29 -14.13 -18.31
C ALA A 145 -12.84 -12.71 -18.56
N LYS A 146 -13.69 -12.58 -19.57
CA LYS A 146 -14.47 -11.38 -19.91
C LYS A 146 -15.39 -11.03 -18.74
N VAL A 147 -15.29 -9.84 -18.13
CA VAL A 147 -16.47 -9.10 -17.64
C VAL A 147 -16.22 -7.59 -17.68
N SER A 148 -17.29 -6.88 -18.01
CA SER A 148 -17.49 -5.50 -18.45
C SER A 148 -17.10 -4.38 -17.48
N LYS A 149 -16.86 -3.19 -18.07
CA LYS A 149 -16.86 -1.86 -17.44
C LYS A 149 -18.12 -1.64 -16.58
N GLY A 150 -17.93 -1.24 -15.32
CA GLY A 150 -18.97 -0.72 -14.44
C GLY A 150 -18.42 -0.47 -13.04
N VAL A 151 -18.39 0.81 -12.63
CA VAL A 151 -18.34 1.37 -11.27
C VAL A 151 -17.82 0.45 -10.16
N ALA A 152 -16.60 0.72 -9.67
CA ALA A 152 -16.00 0.04 -8.53
C ALA A 152 -16.64 0.48 -7.20
N THR A 153 -17.76 -0.16 -6.83
CA THR A 153 -18.02 -0.49 -5.43
C THR A 153 -17.21 -1.75 -5.11
N LYS A 154 -16.57 -1.80 -3.93
CA LYS A 154 -15.78 -2.96 -3.50
C LYS A 154 -16.65 -4.22 -3.64
N PRO A 155 -16.16 -5.34 -4.21
CA PRO A 155 -16.97 -6.54 -4.30
C PRO A 155 -17.22 -7.04 -2.88
N THR A 156 -18.45 -6.90 -2.42
CA THR A 156 -18.96 -7.58 -1.22
C THR A 156 -18.74 -9.07 -1.44
N LYS A 157 -17.79 -9.66 -0.71
CA LYS A 157 -17.42 -11.06 -0.93
C LYS A 157 -18.62 -11.94 -0.63
N THR A 158 -18.92 -12.88 -1.51
CA THR A 158 -20.05 -13.79 -1.27
C THR A 158 -19.75 -14.73 -0.09
N PRO A 159 -20.78 -15.27 0.60
CA PRO A 159 -20.58 -16.23 1.69
C PRO A 159 -19.71 -17.42 1.27
N PHE A 160 -19.87 -17.87 0.02
CA PHE A 160 -19.05 -18.94 -0.54
C PHE A 160 -17.59 -18.54 -0.77
N GLU A 161 -17.33 -17.32 -1.24
CA GLU A 161 -15.95 -16.83 -1.40
C GLU A 161 -15.24 -16.74 -0.06
N LEU A 162 -15.94 -16.29 0.99
CA LEU A 162 -15.42 -16.25 2.36
C LEU A 162 -15.13 -17.66 2.89
N PHE A 163 -15.99 -18.64 2.57
CA PHE A 163 -15.73 -20.06 2.88
C PHE A 163 -14.51 -20.62 2.13
N CYS A 164 -14.35 -20.28 0.85
CA CYS A 164 -13.17 -20.70 0.08
C CYS A 164 -11.89 -20.09 0.65
N MET A 165 -11.93 -18.82 1.09
CA MET A 165 -10.80 -18.19 1.77
C MET A 165 -10.46 -18.88 3.10
N SER A 166 -11.47 -19.26 3.90
CA SER A 166 -11.27 -19.95 5.19
C SER A 166 -10.74 -21.38 5.04
N LYS A 167 -10.84 -21.96 3.84
CA LYS A 167 -10.34 -23.30 3.50
C LYS A 167 -9.26 -23.29 2.42
N SER A 168 -8.54 -22.17 2.26
CA SER A 168 -7.50 -22.00 1.23
C SER A 168 -6.38 -23.05 1.30
N ASP A 169 -6.07 -23.56 2.50
CA ASP A 169 -5.10 -24.64 2.73
C ASP A 169 -5.64 -26.05 2.43
N LYS A 170 -6.95 -26.22 2.24
CA LYS A 170 -7.57 -27.52 1.95
C LYS A 170 -7.64 -27.75 0.45
N TYR A 171 -7.25 -28.94 0.02
CA TYR A 171 -7.23 -29.35 -1.39
C TYR A 171 -6.29 -28.50 -2.27
N ALA A 172 -5.23 -27.94 -1.69
CA ALA A 172 -4.21 -27.18 -2.42
C ALA A 172 -3.47 -28.01 -3.49
N GLU A 173 -3.42 -29.33 -3.32
CA GLU A 173 -2.84 -30.29 -4.27
C GLU A 173 -3.75 -30.61 -5.47
N LEU A 174 -4.98 -30.08 -5.51
CA LEU A 174 -5.92 -30.31 -6.62
C LEU A 174 -5.96 -29.11 -7.56
N ASP A 175 -6.19 -29.39 -8.84
CA ASP A 175 -6.52 -28.36 -9.83
C ASP A 175 -7.65 -27.44 -9.33
N GLU A 176 -7.52 -26.15 -9.62
CA GLU A 176 -8.44 -25.10 -9.15
C GLU A 176 -9.91 -25.43 -9.38
N GLU A 177 -10.24 -25.98 -10.57
CA GLU A 177 -11.61 -26.35 -10.92
C GLU A 177 -12.14 -27.54 -10.08
N LYS A 178 -11.29 -28.53 -9.82
CA LYS A 178 -11.66 -29.69 -8.97
C LYS A 178 -11.77 -29.29 -7.50
N ARG A 179 -10.90 -28.36 -7.06
CA ARG A 179 -10.92 -27.77 -5.73
C ARG A 179 -12.21 -27.00 -5.49
N GLU A 180 -12.60 -26.12 -6.39
CA GLU A 180 -13.84 -25.34 -6.27
C GLU A 180 -15.07 -26.26 -6.22
N ARG A 181 -15.16 -27.30 -7.07
CA ARG A 181 -16.26 -28.27 -7.00
C ARG A 181 -16.32 -29.00 -5.65
N LYS A 182 -15.18 -29.36 -5.06
CA LYS A 182 -15.15 -30.00 -3.72
C LYS A 182 -15.54 -29.02 -2.62
N LEU A 183 -15.05 -27.78 -2.67
CA LEU A 183 -15.40 -26.75 -1.71
C LEU A 183 -16.87 -26.35 -1.81
N ARG A 184 -17.45 -26.28 -3.02
CA ARG A 184 -18.89 -26.07 -3.23
C ARG A 184 -19.72 -27.17 -2.58
N LYS A 185 -19.39 -28.44 -2.85
CA LYS A 185 -20.06 -29.58 -2.20
C LYS A 185 -19.93 -29.58 -0.67
N LYS A 186 -18.83 -29.03 -0.13
CA LYS A 186 -18.65 -28.89 1.32
C LYS A 186 -19.46 -27.73 1.88
N PHE A 187 -19.51 -26.60 1.17
CA PHE A 187 -20.33 -25.46 1.51
C PHE A 187 -21.81 -25.80 1.51
N ASP A 188 -22.30 -26.52 0.50
CA ASP A 188 -23.70 -26.94 0.41
C ASP A 188 -24.09 -27.88 1.55
N LYS A 189 -23.13 -28.66 2.07
CA LYS A 189 -23.28 -29.58 3.21
C LYS A 189 -23.11 -28.93 4.57
N LEU A 190 -22.77 -27.64 4.65
CA LEU A 190 -22.74 -26.92 5.93
C LEU A 190 -24.16 -26.85 6.52
N THR A 191 -24.24 -26.89 7.85
CA THR A 191 -25.48 -26.67 8.57
C THR A 191 -25.96 -25.23 8.39
N ALA A 192 -27.25 -24.97 8.64
CA ALA A 192 -27.82 -23.63 8.52
C ALA A 192 -27.07 -22.61 9.41
N ALA A 193 -26.74 -22.99 10.65
CA ALA A 193 -25.97 -22.17 11.58
C ALA A 193 -24.56 -21.83 11.06
N GLU A 194 -23.88 -22.78 10.40
CA GLU A 194 -22.55 -22.52 9.82
C GLU A 194 -22.62 -21.63 8.57
N LYS A 195 -23.67 -21.78 7.75
CA LYS A 195 -23.89 -20.90 6.59
C LYS A 195 -24.21 -19.47 7.00
N GLU A 196 -25.02 -19.31 8.04
CA GLU A 196 -25.41 -18.02 8.61
C GLU A 196 -24.20 -17.18 9.05
N ILE A 197 -23.14 -17.82 9.57
CA ILE A 197 -21.88 -17.13 9.91
C ILE A 197 -21.28 -16.46 8.67
N TYR A 198 -21.21 -17.17 7.54
CA TYR A 198 -20.66 -16.62 6.30
C TYR A 198 -21.59 -15.61 5.64
N GLU A 199 -22.91 -15.75 5.80
CA GLU A 199 -23.91 -14.77 5.36
C GLU A 199 -23.79 -13.46 6.14
N ASN A 200 -23.67 -13.52 7.46
CA ASN A 200 -23.46 -12.36 8.31
C ASN A 200 -22.13 -11.65 8.01
N LEU A 201 -21.06 -12.43 7.79
CA LEU A 201 -19.75 -11.88 7.38
C LEU A 201 -19.80 -11.23 5.99
N ALA A 202 -20.56 -11.78 5.04
CA ALA A 202 -20.74 -11.19 3.72
C ALA A 202 -21.58 -9.90 3.78
N ALA A 203 -22.59 -9.85 4.64
CA ALA A 203 -23.44 -8.69 4.85
C ALA A 203 -22.73 -7.53 5.59
N ALA A 204 -21.70 -7.83 6.38
CA ALA A 204 -20.92 -6.85 7.14
C ALA A 204 -19.74 -6.23 6.36
N LEU A 205 -19.44 -6.71 5.14
CA LEU A 205 -18.34 -6.26 4.27
C LEU A 205 -18.82 -5.32 3.17
#